data_AF-A0A3D2CA42-F1
#
_entry.id   AF-A0A3D2CA42-F1
#
_cell.length_a   1.000
_cell.length_b   1.000
_cell.length_c   1.000
_cell.angle_alpha   90.00
_cell.angle_beta   90.00
_cell.angle_gamma   90.00
#
_symmetry.space_group_name_H-M   'P 1'
#
loop_
_entity.id
_entity.type
_entity.pdbx_description
1 polymer ?
#
loop_
_entity_poly.entity_id
_entity_poly.type
_entity_poly.pdbx_seq_one_letter_code
_entity_poly.pdbx_strand_id
1 'polypeptide(L)'
;MDEICSRELATGLDGTVDRLNVPREIQCPPSAHREEHVQFRRTSILLFSTIIGIVGLLLFAGIMIDLGSSGRAFSEILELVREQGLQTALAPLPEVLAALLGIMLTVVAIVVQLAAQRYSTKVIDLFLRDSTNLSFFLFMVVSCTYVTVVPMFAPESGPTPVVTVGIGLVLCIINFTLLLPYVAYVFTFLQPSNIIRRIEADADRHLAGLVARENASHSQIEAAQAQVAMSVERISDSCLSAIQQSDRYLAVYTLEVLEQMLCSYLERESELPEAWSRIDKRHFYMLSKRHHEEIVESKVWVEAKILYEFEHAYRYALRLEDQDILARIASATHAVGVKAIEVNDRRAVKMVIRFFNTFMRHALNVGQVRTCYTVLYQYRVLASHLRESHADLLRRVCEHIVYYGRLAREKGAPFVTVTAAHDLSTLCLDAYGHDPQQANRILKQMFTIVDADDDPERANTVSIGMLQVFAILGTRLLERGDTSSVVAIQAFLRKMPAGALRRMKERTLAVTDWKFWEVTDRGDDFNYLPPSSRPHFERLLAAVHAASGDAAP
;
A
#
# COMPACT_ATOMS: atom_id res chain seq x y z
N MET A 1 19.70 -33.89 -43.47
CA MET A 1 18.56 -33.35 -42.68
C MET A 1 19.10 -32.34 -41.66
N ASP A 2 20.05 -31.46 -41.97
CA ASP A 2 20.21 -30.47 -43.05
C ASP A 2 19.22 -29.30 -43.01
N GLU A 3 19.76 -28.18 -42.50
CA GLU A 3 19.94 -26.98 -43.32
C GLU A 3 18.76 -26.01 -43.46
N ILE A 4 18.13 -25.58 -42.36
CA ILE A 4 17.41 -24.29 -42.31
C ILE A 4 17.46 -23.70 -40.88
N CYS A 5 18.62 -23.24 -40.39
CA CYS A 5 18.68 -22.22 -39.31
C CYS A 5 20.10 -21.66 -39.09
N SER A 6 20.84 -21.41 -40.18
CA SER A 6 22.26 -20.97 -40.10
C SER A 6 22.61 -19.91 -41.14
N ARG A 7 21.67 -19.03 -41.48
CA ARG A 7 21.92 -17.83 -42.29
C ARG A 7 21.00 -16.69 -41.86
N GLU A 8 21.40 -15.97 -40.81
CA GLU A 8 21.14 -14.54 -40.63
C GLU A 8 21.90 -13.98 -39.42
N LEU A 9 23.21 -14.29 -39.38
CA LEU A 9 24.20 -13.59 -38.56
C LEU A 9 25.28 -13.10 -39.53
N ALA A 10 25.07 -11.91 -40.12
CA ALA A 10 26.12 -10.97 -40.53
C ALA A 10 25.59 -9.95 -41.56
N THR A 11 25.03 -8.83 -41.10
CA THR A 11 25.16 -7.51 -41.75
C THR A 11 24.66 -6.42 -40.80
N GLY A 12 25.50 -5.41 -40.54
CA GLY A 12 25.05 -4.09 -40.08
C GLY A 12 25.27 -3.78 -38.60
N LEU A 13 26.48 -3.31 -38.29
CA LEU A 13 26.68 -2.27 -37.27
C LEU A 13 25.91 -1.02 -37.72
N ASP A 14 24.85 -0.64 -37.01
CA ASP A 14 24.52 0.79 -36.81
C ASP A 14 23.55 0.99 -35.62
N GLY A 15 23.64 2.18 -35.02
CA GLY A 15 23.23 2.51 -33.66
C GLY A 15 21.86 2.02 -33.16
N THR A 16 21.83 1.64 -31.88
CA THR A 16 20.97 2.26 -30.86
C THR A 16 21.31 1.68 -29.49
N VAL A 17 21.37 2.57 -28.50
CA VAL A 17 21.53 2.26 -27.09
C VAL A 17 20.43 1.30 -26.68
N ASP A 18 20.79 0.05 -26.43
CA ASP A 18 19.86 -0.97 -25.99
C ASP A 18 19.40 -0.62 -24.57
N ARG A 19 18.16 -0.16 -24.49
CA ARG A 19 17.48 0.21 -23.25
C ARG A 19 17.50 -1.03 -22.37
N LEU A 20 18.17 -0.92 -21.21
CA LEU A 20 17.99 -1.83 -20.09
C LEU A 20 16.48 -2.05 -19.92
N ASN A 21 16.07 -3.27 -20.23
CA ASN A 21 14.70 -3.72 -20.20
C ASN A 21 14.31 -3.83 -18.71
N VAL A 22 13.97 -2.68 -18.13
CA VAL A 22 13.29 -2.59 -16.84
C VAL A 22 12.01 -3.40 -17.01
N PRO A 23 11.79 -4.48 -16.24
CA PRO A 23 10.53 -5.20 -16.32
C PRO A 23 9.43 -4.18 -16.05
N ARG A 24 8.53 -4.04 -17.04
CA ARG A 24 7.33 -3.22 -16.95
C ARG A 24 6.72 -3.37 -15.58
N GLU A 25 6.47 -2.23 -14.96
CA GLU A 25 5.62 -2.03 -13.80
C GLU A 25 4.71 -3.23 -13.56
N ILE A 26 4.87 -3.88 -12.40
CA ILE A 26 3.72 -4.50 -11.77
C ILE A 26 2.82 -3.33 -11.38
N GLN A 27 2.10 -2.79 -12.37
CA GLN A 27 0.87 -2.06 -12.13
C GLN A 27 -0.04 -3.06 -11.43
N CYS A 28 -0.08 -2.99 -10.10
CA CYS A 28 -1.24 -3.47 -9.36
C CYS A 28 -2.46 -2.86 -10.06
N PRO A 29 -3.40 -3.68 -10.57
CA PRO A 29 -4.50 -3.15 -11.36
C PRO A 29 -5.31 -2.19 -10.49
N PRO A 30 -5.46 -0.91 -10.87
CA PRO A 30 -6.33 0.04 -10.15
C PRO A 30 -7.82 -0.31 -10.30
N SER A 31 -8.15 -1.41 -10.99
CA SER A 31 -9.49 -1.73 -11.47
C SER A 31 -10.18 -2.90 -10.79
N ALA A 32 -9.49 -3.82 -10.10
CA ALA A 32 -10.12 -5.04 -9.57
C ALA A 32 -11.24 -4.73 -8.55
N HIS A 33 -11.00 -3.79 -7.63
CA HIS A 33 -12.04 -3.36 -6.68
C HIS A 33 -13.06 -2.40 -7.28
N ARG A 34 -12.71 -1.66 -8.34
CA ARG A 34 -13.67 -0.78 -9.05
C ARG A 34 -14.69 -1.63 -9.82
N GLU A 35 -14.27 -2.76 -10.36
CA GLU A 35 -15.13 -3.76 -10.99
C GLU A 35 -16.01 -4.47 -9.95
N GLU A 36 -15.51 -4.84 -8.76
CA GLU A 36 -16.35 -5.42 -7.69
C GLU A 36 -17.51 -4.50 -7.27
N HIS A 37 -17.27 -3.19 -7.10
CA HIS A 37 -18.33 -2.26 -6.71
C HIS A 37 -19.39 -2.05 -7.81
N VAL A 38 -18.98 -2.01 -9.08
CA VAL A 38 -19.89 -1.89 -10.22
C VAL A 38 -20.68 -3.19 -10.41
N GLN A 39 -20.00 -4.34 -10.28
CA GLN A 39 -20.58 -5.66 -10.40
C GLN A 39 -21.58 -5.92 -9.28
N PHE A 40 -21.26 -5.58 -8.02
CA PHE A 40 -22.16 -5.73 -6.88
C PHE A 40 -23.40 -4.83 -6.99
N ARG A 41 -23.24 -3.55 -7.34
CA ARG A 41 -24.38 -2.63 -7.56
C ARG A 41 -25.30 -3.16 -8.67
N ARG A 42 -24.72 -3.73 -9.73
CA ARG A 42 -25.46 -4.39 -10.81
C ARG A 42 -26.17 -5.65 -10.30
N THR A 43 -25.54 -6.46 -9.46
CA THR A 43 -26.14 -7.65 -8.84
C THR A 43 -27.29 -7.31 -7.89
N SER A 44 -27.16 -6.26 -7.06
CA SER A 44 -28.25 -5.82 -6.16
C SER A 44 -29.45 -5.28 -6.95
N ILE A 45 -29.21 -4.53 -8.03
CA ILE A 45 -30.27 -4.04 -8.93
C ILE A 45 -30.91 -5.20 -9.70
N LEU A 46 -30.13 -6.18 -10.16
CA LEU A 46 -30.62 -7.39 -10.81
C LEU A 46 -31.50 -8.19 -9.85
N LEU A 47 -31.05 -8.47 -8.62
CA LEU A 47 -31.83 -9.15 -7.59
C LEU A 47 -33.13 -8.40 -7.28
N PHE A 48 -33.07 -7.06 -7.17
CA PHE A 48 -34.25 -6.20 -6.99
C PHE A 48 -35.26 -6.35 -8.13
N SER A 49 -34.81 -6.27 -9.39
CA SER A 49 -35.68 -6.44 -10.56
C SER A 49 -36.27 -7.84 -10.65
N THR A 50 -35.52 -8.86 -10.19
CA THR A 50 -35.94 -10.26 -10.22
C THR A 50 -37.00 -10.53 -9.15
N ILE A 51 -36.82 -10.00 -7.93
CA ILE A 51 -37.80 -10.17 -6.84
C ILE A 51 -39.11 -9.45 -7.17
N ILE A 52 -39.04 -8.20 -7.64
CA ILE A 52 -40.25 -7.47 -8.10
C ILE A 52 -40.91 -8.22 -9.25
N GLY A 53 -40.11 -8.72 -10.20
CA GLY A 53 -40.59 -9.51 -11.34
C GLY A 53 -41.31 -10.79 -10.90
N ILE A 54 -40.74 -11.53 -9.95
CA ILE A 54 -41.33 -12.77 -9.41
C ILE A 54 -42.61 -12.47 -8.64
N VAL A 55 -42.62 -11.48 -7.75
CA VAL A 55 -43.83 -11.10 -7.00
C VAL A 55 -44.93 -10.62 -7.94
N GLY A 56 -44.57 -9.78 -8.91
CA GLY A 56 -45.50 -9.31 -9.95
C GLY A 56 -46.04 -10.46 -10.80
N LEU A 57 -45.19 -11.41 -11.21
CA LEU A 57 -45.58 -12.59 -11.96
C LEU A 57 -46.50 -13.51 -11.16
N LEU A 58 -46.20 -13.75 -9.88
CA LEU A 58 -47.02 -14.57 -8.99
C LEU A 58 -48.40 -13.95 -8.75
N LEU A 59 -48.45 -12.64 -8.53
CA LEU A 59 -49.72 -11.91 -8.41
C LEU A 59 -50.52 -11.96 -9.71
N PHE A 60 -49.87 -11.72 -10.85
CA PHE A 60 -50.51 -11.77 -12.17
C PHE A 60 -51.04 -13.18 -12.48
N ALA A 61 -50.21 -14.20 -12.28
CA ALA A 61 -50.60 -15.59 -12.50
C ALA A 61 -51.75 -16.01 -11.57
N GLY A 62 -51.70 -15.62 -10.29
CA GLY A 62 -52.79 -15.86 -9.33
C GLY A 62 -54.12 -15.24 -9.79
N ILE A 63 -54.10 -13.97 -10.18
CA ILE A 63 -55.29 -13.28 -10.71
C ILE A 63 -55.83 -13.97 -11.97
N MET A 64 -54.96 -14.38 -12.89
CA MET A 64 -55.36 -15.08 -14.11
C MET A 64 -55.95 -16.46 -13.84
N ILE A 65 -55.40 -17.19 -12.87
CA ILE A 65 -55.92 -18.49 -12.42
C ILE A 65 -57.29 -18.31 -11.76
N ASP A 66 -57.46 -17.29 -10.92
CA ASP A 66 -58.75 -16.98 -10.29
C ASP A 66 -59.81 -16.59 -11.33
N LEU A 67 -59.47 -15.75 -12.32
CA LEU A 67 -60.39 -15.43 -13.42
C LEU A 67 -60.78 -16.68 -14.24
N GLY A 68 -59.82 -17.57 -14.51
CA GLY A 68 -60.07 -18.78 -15.29
C GLY A 68 -60.87 -19.85 -14.54
N SER A 69 -60.70 -19.94 -13.22
CA SER A 69 -61.32 -20.99 -12.40
C SER A 69 -62.68 -20.59 -11.81
N SER A 70 -62.90 -19.30 -11.54
CA SER A 70 -64.11 -18.82 -10.86
C SER A 70 -65.27 -18.47 -11.81
N GLY A 71 -65.01 -18.33 -13.11
CA GLY A 71 -66.03 -17.96 -14.11
C GLY A 71 -66.63 -16.56 -13.93
N ARG A 72 -66.05 -15.73 -13.03
CA ARG A 72 -66.51 -14.38 -12.71
C ARG A 72 -65.90 -13.34 -13.66
N ALA A 73 -66.63 -12.26 -13.91
CA ALA A 73 -66.08 -11.12 -14.63
C ALA A 73 -65.05 -10.38 -13.75
N PHE A 74 -64.03 -9.78 -14.38
CA PHE A 74 -62.98 -9.03 -13.68
C PHE A 74 -63.54 -7.96 -12.73
N SER A 75 -64.67 -7.33 -13.09
CA SER A 75 -65.36 -6.32 -12.30
C SER A 75 -65.93 -6.87 -10.97
N GLU A 76 -66.44 -8.11 -10.96
CA GLU A 76 -67.02 -8.73 -9.76
C GLU A 76 -65.93 -9.13 -8.76
N ILE A 77 -64.77 -9.59 -9.26
CA ILE A 77 -63.60 -9.88 -8.41
C ILE A 77 -63.07 -8.58 -7.79
N LEU A 78 -63.05 -7.49 -8.56
CA LEU A 78 -62.61 -6.18 -8.09
C LEU A 78 -63.52 -5.60 -7.01
N GLU A 79 -64.84 -5.78 -7.14
CA GLU A 79 -65.82 -5.39 -6.11
C GLU A 79 -65.67 -6.23 -4.83
N LEU A 80 -65.48 -7.55 -4.95
CA LEU A 80 -65.28 -8.43 -3.79
C LEU A 80 -64.00 -8.08 -3.00
N VAL A 81 -62.91 -7.77 -3.71
CA VAL A 81 -61.65 -7.31 -3.10
C VAL A 81 -61.83 -5.96 -2.42
N ARG A 82 -62.63 -5.06 -3.02
CA ARG A 82 -62.90 -3.72 -2.51
C ARG A 82 -63.77 -3.73 -1.24
N GLU A 83 -64.76 -4.62 -1.15
CA GLU A 83 -65.68 -4.67 0.00
C GLU A 83 -65.13 -5.44 1.20
N GLN A 84 -64.49 -6.60 1.00
CA GLN A 84 -64.08 -7.49 2.11
C GLN A 84 -62.56 -7.74 2.17
N GLY A 85 -61.90 -7.86 1.02
CA GLY A 85 -60.47 -8.19 0.95
C GLY A 85 -59.58 -7.08 1.53
N LEU A 86 -59.90 -5.82 1.21
CA LEU A 86 -59.08 -4.67 1.58
C LEU A 86 -59.09 -4.37 3.10
N GLN A 87 -60.24 -4.54 3.76
CA GLN A 87 -60.34 -4.34 5.22
C GLN A 87 -59.58 -5.43 5.99
N THR A 88 -59.75 -6.68 5.55
CA THR A 88 -59.09 -7.84 6.17
C THR A 88 -57.57 -7.78 5.98
N ALA A 89 -57.10 -7.30 4.83
CA ALA A 89 -55.68 -7.10 4.56
C ALA A 89 -55.08 -5.91 5.32
N LEU A 90 -55.87 -4.90 5.69
CA LEU A 90 -55.38 -3.70 6.40
C LEU A 90 -55.03 -3.98 7.86
N ALA A 91 -55.78 -4.87 8.52
CA ALA A 91 -55.63 -5.16 9.94
C ALA A 91 -54.21 -5.61 10.36
N PRO A 92 -53.52 -6.54 9.66
CA PRO A 92 -52.18 -6.97 10.05
C PRO A 92 -51.04 -6.05 9.58
N LEU A 93 -51.28 -5.14 8.62
CA LEU A 93 -50.21 -4.32 8.02
C LEU A 93 -49.41 -3.47 9.04
N PRO A 94 -50.05 -2.79 10.02
CA PRO A 94 -49.31 -2.05 11.04
C PRO A 94 -48.36 -2.96 11.84
N GLU A 95 -48.83 -4.15 12.22
CA GLU A 95 -48.05 -5.10 13.02
C GLU A 95 -46.86 -5.65 12.22
N VAL A 96 -47.09 -6.02 10.96
CA VAL A 96 -46.04 -6.52 10.07
C VAL A 96 -44.97 -5.45 9.80
N LEU A 97 -45.36 -4.20 9.51
CA LEU A 97 -44.40 -3.12 9.29
C LEU A 97 -43.65 -2.71 10.56
N ALA A 98 -44.32 -2.72 11.72
CA ALA A 98 -43.67 -2.47 13.00
C ALA A 98 -42.64 -3.58 13.33
N ALA A 99 -42.99 -4.84 13.09
CA ALA A 99 -42.07 -5.97 13.23
C ALA A 99 -40.87 -5.85 12.26
N LEU A 100 -41.13 -5.47 11.01
CA LEU A 100 -40.08 -5.22 10.01
C LEU A 100 -39.11 -4.13 10.47
N LEU A 101 -39.64 -3.00 10.97
CA LEU A 101 -38.85 -1.91 11.52
C LEU A 101 -37.99 -2.38 12.71
N GLY A 102 -38.56 -3.17 13.63
CA GLY A 102 -37.82 -3.75 14.76
C GLY A 102 -36.68 -4.66 14.32
N ILE A 103 -36.93 -5.56 13.37
CA ILE A 103 -35.90 -6.44 12.79
C ILE A 103 -34.79 -5.62 12.13
N MET A 104 -35.16 -4.61 11.34
CA MET A 104 -34.17 -3.77 10.67
C MET A 104 -33.32 -2.97 11.66
N LEU A 105 -33.93 -2.40 12.69
CA LEU A 105 -33.22 -1.65 13.71
C LEU A 105 -32.24 -2.56 14.47
N THR A 106 -32.67 -3.78 14.84
CA THR A 106 -31.80 -4.75 15.53
C THR A 106 -30.65 -5.25 14.66
N VAL A 107 -30.90 -5.62 13.40
CA VAL A 107 -29.84 -6.03 12.46
C VAL A 107 -28.84 -4.91 12.26
N VAL A 108 -29.30 -3.70 11.94
CA VAL A 108 -28.41 -2.54 11.77
C VAL A 108 -27.61 -2.26 13.04
N ALA A 109 -28.27 -2.27 14.21
CA ALA A 109 -27.61 -2.03 15.48
C ALA A 109 -26.49 -3.06 15.74
N ILE A 110 -26.75 -4.35 15.50
CA ILE A 110 -25.75 -5.41 15.67
C ILE A 110 -24.59 -5.23 14.68
N VAL A 111 -24.87 -5.03 13.39
CA VAL A 111 -23.80 -4.91 12.39
C VAL A 111 -22.95 -3.66 12.63
N VAL A 112 -23.57 -2.53 12.98
CA VAL A 112 -22.86 -1.29 13.36
C VAL A 112 -22.05 -1.51 14.64
N GLN A 113 -22.58 -2.20 15.65
CA GLN A 113 -21.85 -2.52 16.88
C GLN A 113 -20.64 -3.41 16.62
N LEU A 114 -20.80 -4.48 15.82
CA LEU A 114 -19.69 -5.36 15.43
C LEU A 114 -18.61 -4.60 14.66
N ALA A 115 -19.01 -3.74 13.72
CA ALA A 115 -18.07 -2.89 12.99
C ALA A 115 -17.38 -1.86 13.89
N ALA A 116 -18.10 -1.30 14.86
CA ALA A 116 -17.55 -0.32 15.81
C ALA A 116 -16.55 -0.97 16.79
N GLN A 117 -16.82 -2.19 17.24
CA GLN A 117 -15.91 -2.98 18.07
C GLN A 117 -14.67 -3.41 17.29
N ARG A 118 -14.84 -3.77 16.02
CA ARG A 118 -13.75 -4.29 15.18
C ARG A 118 -12.89 -3.18 14.56
N TYR A 119 -13.41 -2.01 14.23
CA TYR A 119 -12.67 -1.04 13.43
C TYR A 119 -12.52 0.34 14.07
N SER A 120 -13.62 0.96 14.51
CA SER A 120 -13.58 2.22 15.26
C SER A 120 -14.96 2.59 15.81
N THR A 121 -15.01 3.17 17.00
CA THR A 121 -16.24 3.72 17.58
C THR A 121 -16.88 4.83 16.72
N LYS A 122 -16.09 5.51 15.88
CA LYS A 122 -16.56 6.57 14.95
C LYS A 122 -17.43 6.06 13.81
N VAL A 123 -17.52 4.74 13.58
CA VAL A 123 -18.41 4.13 12.59
C VAL A 123 -19.87 4.55 12.85
N ILE A 124 -20.26 4.69 14.12
CA ILE A 124 -21.61 5.11 14.52
C ILE A 124 -21.91 6.54 14.02
N ASP A 125 -20.99 7.48 14.22
CA ASP A 125 -21.16 8.87 13.78
C ASP A 125 -21.29 8.97 12.25
N LEU A 126 -20.48 8.18 11.53
CA LEU A 126 -20.52 8.13 10.07
C LEU A 126 -21.86 7.54 9.58
N PHE A 127 -22.35 6.51 10.26
CA PHE A 127 -23.61 5.85 9.95
C PHE A 127 -24.79 6.83 10.12
N LEU A 128 -24.82 7.59 11.21
CA LEU A 128 -25.89 8.55 11.51
C LEU A 128 -25.87 9.79 10.61
N ARG A 129 -24.71 10.18 10.10
CA ARG A 129 -24.57 11.32 9.15
C ARG A 129 -24.87 10.96 7.70
N ASP A 130 -24.98 9.67 7.38
CA ASP A 130 -25.21 9.23 6.02
C ASP A 130 -26.66 9.50 5.58
N SER A 131 -26.82 10.22 4.48
CA SER A 131 -28.14 10.65 3.99
C SER A 131 -29.01 9.46 3.56
N THR A 132 -28.40 8.37 3.06
CA THR A 132 -29.12 7.18 2.63
C THR A 132 -29.70 6.44 3.83
N ASN A 133 -28.90 6.24 4.88
CA ASN A 133 -29.36 5.63 6.14
C ASN A 133 -30.50 6.44 6.75
N LEU A 134 -30.31 7.75 6.89
CA LEU A 134 -31.34 8.62 7.48
C LEU A 134 -32.62 8.62 6.65
N SER A 135 -32.52 8.69 5.32
CA SER A 135 -33.69 8.68 4.43
C SER A 135 -34.44 7.35 4.49
N PHE A 136 -33.74 6.22 4.56
CA PHE A 136 -34.37 4.90 4.68
C PHE A 136 -35.11 4.74 6.01
N PHE A 137 -34.48 5.11 7.13
CA PHE A 137 -35.13 5.07 8.44
C PHE A 137 -36.33 6.01 8.50
N LEU A 138 -36.20 7.23 8.00
CA LEU A 138 -37.30 8.18 7.94
C LEU A 138 -38.45 7.63 7.09
N PHE A 139 -38.15 7.06 5.92
CA PHE A 139 -39.14 6.42 5.05
C PHE A 139 -39.88 5.27 5.74
N MET A 140 -39.16 4.38 6.44
CA MET A 140 -39.76 3.27 7.19
C MET A 140 -40.65 3.76 8.33
N VAL A 141 -40.19 4.75 9.11
CA VAL A 141 -40.96 5.33 10.22
C VAL A 141 -42.23 6.00 9.69
N VAL A 142 -42.11 6.83 8.64
CA VAL A 142 -43.27 7.49 8.01
C VAL A 142 -44.25 6.47 7.45
N SER A 143 -43.76 5.40 6.79
CA SER A 143 -44.60 4.32 6.26
C SER A 143 -45.34 3.59 7.37
N CYS A 144 -44.65 3.27 8.47
CA CYS A 144 -45.25 2.64 9.64
C CYS A 144 -46.32 3.54 10.27
N THR A 145 -46.02 4.82 10.50
CA THR A 145 -46.98 5.79 11.03
C THR A 145 -48.19 5.93 10.12
N TYR A 146 -47.99 6.01 8.80
CA TYR A 146 -49.09 6.10 7.84
C TYR A 146 -50.03 4.89 7.94
N VAL A 147 -49.49 3.68 7.93
CA VAL A 147 -50.28 2.44 7.99
C VAL A 147 -50.97 2.27 9.34
N THR A 148 -50.39 2.75 10.45
CA THR A 148 -51.05 2.75 11.77
C THR A 148 -52.18 3.78 11.88
N VAL A 149 -52.01 4.96 11.27
CA VAL A 149 -52.93 6.08 11.42
C VAL A 149 -54.12 6.00 10.46
N VAL A 150 -53.93 5.51 9.23
CA VAL A 150 -54.99 5.40 8.21
C VAL A 150 -56.25 4.64 8.70
N PRO A 151 -56.14 3.50 9.40
CA PRO A 151 -57.29 2.82 9.97
C PRO A 151 -58.10 3.67 10.97
N MET A 152 -57.47 4.61 11.69
CA MET A 152 -58.16 5.47 12.66
C MET A 152 -59.12 6.48 12.00
N PHE A 153 -58.90 6.77 10.72
CA PHE A 153 -59.75 7.68 9.94
C PHE A 153 -60.78 6.94 9.08
N ALA A 154 -60.85 5.60 9.15
CA ALA A 154 -61.84 4.81 8.46
C ALA A 154 -63.16 4.75 9.28
N PRO A 155 -64.32 5.12 8.70
CA PRO A 155 -65.60 5.04 9.40
C PRO A 155 -66.02 3.57 9.65
N GLU A 156 -66.59 3.26 10.81
CA GLU A 156 -67.08 1.90 11.15
C GLU A 156 -68.19 1.38 10.22
N SER A 157 -68.88 2.26 9.49
CA SER A 157 -70.04 1.92 8.65
C SER A 157 -70.08 2.65 7.30
N GLY A 158 -68.91 3.04 6.76
CA GLY A 158 -68.78 3.77 5.49
C GLY A 158 -67.94 3.06 4.42
N PRO A 159 -67.97 3.53 3.16
CA PRO A 159 -67.11 3.00 2.10
C PRO A 159 -65.64 3.19 2.48
N THR A 160 -64.87 2.10 2.40
CA THR A 160 -63.44 2.12 2.68
C THR A 160 -62.72 3.08 1.73
N PRO A 161 -61.83 3.94 2.23
CA PRO A 161 -61.04 4.82 1.36
C PRO A 161 -59.98 3.97 0.62
N VAL A 162 -60.38 3.44 -0.54
CA VAL A 162 -59.58 2.50 -1.36
C VAL A 162 -58.19 3.07 -1.70
N VAL A 163 -58.11 4.37 -1.96
CA VAL A 163 -56.85 5.05 -2.31
C VAL A 163 -55.87 5.05 -1.14
N THR A 164 -56.32 5.36 0.08
CA THR A 164 -55.40 5.44 1.24
C THR A 164 -54.89 4.07 1.63
N VAL A 165 -55.75 3.04 1.55
CA VAL A 165 -55.37 1.64 1.76
C VAL A 165 -54.45 1.14 0.66
N GLY A 166 -54.73 1.48 -0.60
CA GLY A 166 -53.87 1.15 -1.73
C GLY A 166 -52.46 1.73 -1.57
N ILE A 167 -52.35 2.99 -1.13
CA ILE A 167 -51.06 3.61 -0.77
C ILE A 167 -50.36 2.82 0.34
N GLY A 168 -51.08 2.38 1.38
CA GLY A 168 -50.53 1.58 2.48
C GLY A 168 -49.97 0.23 2.01
N LEU A 169 -50.68 -0.48 1.12
CA LEU A 169 -50.23 -1.71 0.49
C LEU A 169 -48.98 -1.49 -0.38
N VAL A 170 -48.96 -0.43 -1.18
CA VAL A 170 -47.79 -0.07 -2.00
C VAL A 170 -46.58 0.26 -1.11
N LEU A 171 -46.78 1.05 -0.04
CA LEU A 171 -45.73 1.33 0.93
C LEU A 171 -45.21 0.04 1.57
N CYS A 172 -46.09 -0.91 1.90
CA CYS A 172 -45.68 -2.20 2.46
C CYS A 172 -44.80 -2.99 1.47
N ILE A 173 -45.22 -3.10 0.21
CA ILE A 173 -44.45 -3.76 -0.85
C ILE A 173 -43.08 -3.09 -1.02
N ILE A 174 -43.03 -1.75 -1.04
CA ILE A 174 -41.77 -1.01 -1.15
C ILE A 174 -40.86 -1.30 0.05
N ASN A 175 -41.38 -1.28 1.28
CA ASN A 175 -40.57 -1.55 2.49
C ASN A 175 -39.98 -2.96 2.47
N PHE A 176 -40.77 -3.98 2.13
CA PHE A 176 -40.27 -5.36 2.00
C PHE A 176 -39.23 -5.50 0.88
N THR A 177 -39.46 -4.81 -0.24
CA THR A 177 -38.53 -4.86 -1.38
C THR A 177 -37.22 -4.15 -1.07
N LEU A 178 -37.26 -3.04 -0.32
CA LEU A 178 -36.07 -2.28 0.08
C LEU A 178 -35.28 -2.94 1.22
N LEU A 179 -35.87 -3.91 1.94
CA LEU A 179 -35.20 -4.59 3.05
C LEU A 179 -33.87 -5.23 2.65
N LEU A 180 -33.88 -6.11 1.65
CA LEU A 180 -32.67 -6.83 1.24
C LEU A 180 -31.59 -5.90 0.64
N PRO A 181 -31.92 -4.97 -0.28
CA PRO A 181 -30.97 -3.97 -0.78
C PRO A 181 -30.36 -3.12 0.33
N TYR A 182 -31.16 -2.73 1.33
CA TYR A 182 -30.66 -1.90 2.42
C TYR A 182 -29.72 -2.69 3.33
N VAL A 183 -30.06 -3.94 3.69
CA VAL A 183 -29.13 -4.79 4.46
C VAL A 183 -27.80 -4.94 3.73
N ALA A 184 -27.83 -5.21 2.42
CA ALA A 184 -26.62 -5.28 1.59
C ALA A 184 -25.85 -3.95 1.54
N TYR A 185 -26.57 -2.83 1.45
CA TYR A 185 -25.98 -1.49 1.53
C TYR A 185 -25.27 -1.27 2.85
N VAL A 186 -25.89 -1.60 3.98
CA VAL A 186 -25.29 -1.44 5.32
C VAL A 186 -24.03 -2.29 5.45
N PHE A 187 -24.03 -3.55 5.00
CA PHE A 187 -22.83 -4.37 5.00
C PHE A 187 -21.70 -3.76 4.17
N THR A 188 -22.03 -3.24 2.99
CA THR A 188 -21.03 -2.59 2.10
C THR A 188 -20.53 -1.30 2.72
N PHE A 189 -21.41 -0.46 3.27
CA PHE A 189 -21.06 0.78 3.95
C PHE A 189 -20.11 0.54 5.12
N LEU A 190 -20.33 -0.55 5.87
CA LEU A 190 -19.52 -0.93 7.02
C LEU A 190 -18.22 -1.66 6.64
N GLN A 191 -18.00 -1.98 5.36
CA GLN A 191 -16.69 -2.45 4.92
C GLN A 191 -15.65 -1.36 5.20
N PRO A 192 -14.59 -1.67 5.97
CA PRO A 192 -13.59 -0.68 6.36
C PRO A 192 -12.97 0.06 5.18
N SER A 193 -12.76 -0.65 4.06
CA SER A 193 -12.19 -0.11 2.84
C SER A 193 -12.96 1.09 2.29
N ASN A 194 -14.30 1.06 2.39
CA ASN A 194 -15.17 2.14 1.93
C ASN A 194 -15.14 3.34 2.87
N ILE A 195 -15.08 3.09 4.17
CA ILE A 195 -14.94 4.15 5.19
C ILE A 195 -13.61 4.88 4.98
N ILE A 196 -12.52 4.14 4.78
CA ILE A 196 -11.18 4.68 4.54
C ILE A 196 -11.15 5.50 3.25
N ARG A 197 -11.68 5.00 2.12
CA ARG A 197 -11.78 5.76 0.86
C ARG A 197 -12.59 7.03 1.01
N ARG A 198 -13.65 7.00 1.82
CA ARG A 198 -14.45 8.20 2.07
C ARG A 198 -13.63 9.24 2.84
N ILE A 199 -12.85 8.81 3.84
CA ILE A 199 -11.97 9.70 4.61
C ILE A 199 -10.86 10.31 3.72
N GLU A 200 -10.30 9.52 2.81
CA GLU A 200 -9.34 9.96 1.79
C GLU A 200 -9.98 10.97 0.82
N ALA A 201 -11.12 10.62 0.22
CA ALA A 201 -11.85 11.50 -0.70
C ALA A 201 -12.28 12.81 -0.03
N ASP A 202 -12.62 12.79 1.26
CA ASP A 202 -12.92 13.99 2.04
C ASP A 202 -11.69 14.90 2.14
N ALA A 203 -10.49 14.35 2.38
CA ALA A 203 -9.24 15.12 2.40
C ALA A 203 -8.92 15.73 1.03
N ASP A 204 -9.03 14.91 -0.02
CA ASP A 204 -8.77 15.33 -1.40
C ASP A 204 -9.72 16.44 -1.87
N ARG A 205 -10.99 16.38 -1.47
CA ARG A 205 -11.95 17.46 -1.76
C ARG A 205 -11.59 18.77 -1.10
N HIS A 206 -11.03 18.75 0.11
CA HIS A 206 -10.59 19.98 0.78
C HIS A 206 -9.33 20.55 0.12
N LEU A 207 -8.38 19.70 -0.28
CA LEU A 207 -7.21 20.12 -1.05
C LEU A 207 -7.60 20.73 -2.40
N ALA A 208 -8.44 20.02 -3.18
CA ALA A 208 -8.93 20.52 -4.46
C ALA A 208 -9.74 21.82 -4.31
N GLY A 209 -10.50 21.95 -3.23
CA GLY A 209 -11.22 23.18 -2.90
C GLY A 209 -10.32 24.37 -2.59
N LEU A 210 -9.10 24.15 -2.09
CA LEU A 210 -8.09 25.21 -1.93
C LEU A 210 -7.44 25.58 -3.25
N VAL A 211 -7.05 24.60 -4.06
CA VAL A 211 -6.45 24.82 -5.39
C VAL A 211 -7.39 25.62 -6.30
N ALA A 212 -8.69 25.32 -6.27
CA ALA A 212 -9.69 25.99 -7.10
C ALA A 212 -9.96 27.46 -6.70
N ARG A 213 -9.41 27.95 -5.59
CA ARG A 213 -9.68 29.29 -5.05
C ARG A 213 -8.42 30.14 -5.06
N GLU A 214 -8.41 31.21 -5.87
CA GLU A 214 -7.27 32.14 -5.94
C GLU A 214 -6.92 32.82 -4.60
N ASN A 215 -7.92 33.09 -3.74
CA ASN A 215 -7.73 33.77 -2.45
C ASN A 215 -8.45 33.04 -1.31
N ALA A 216 -7.93 31.88 -0.92
CA ALA A 216 -8.43 31.16 0.26
C ALA A 216 -8.15 31.97 1.55
N SER A 217 -9.18 32.16 2.38
CA SER A 217 -9.04 32.81 3.68
C SER A 217 -8.25 31.93 4.66
N HIS A 218 -7.62 32.56 5.67
CA HIS A 218 -6.81 31.84 6.66
C HIS A 218 -7.60 30.72 7.38
N SER A 219 -8.85 30.97 7.74
CA SER A 219 -9.72 29.98 8.39
C SER A 219 -10.05 28.78 7.49
N GLN A 220 -10.12 28.98 6.17
CA GLN A 220 -10.35 27.88 5.22
C GLN A 220 -9.10 27.00 5.06
N ILE A 221 -7.92 27.62 5.07
CA ILE A 221 -6.65 26.90 5.02
C ILE A 221 -6.48 26.09 6.32
N GLU A 222 -6.71 26.69 7.48
CA GLU A 222 -6.66 25.98 8.76
C GLU A 222 -7.66 24.82 8.82
N ALA A 223 -8.88 25.00 8.31
CA ALA A 223 -9.88 23.94 8.26
C ALA A 223 -9.42 22.77 7.36
N ALA A 224 -8.83 23.07 6.20
CA ALA A 224 -8.28 22.05 5.30
C ALA A 224 -7.05 21.35 5.90
N GLN A 225 -6.14 22.08 6.54
CA GLN A 225 -4.98 21.49 7.26
C GLN A 225 -5.46 20.54 8.36
N ALA A 226 -6.41 20.98 9.18
CA ALA A 226 -7.00 20.15 10.24
C ALA A 226 -7.69 18.92 9.66
N GLN A 227 -8.42 19.06 8.56
CA GLN A 227 -9.09 17.95 7.90
C GLN A 227 -8.09 16.92 7.35
N VAL A 228 -7.04 17.35 6.65
CA VAL A 228 -5.99 16.45 6.14
C VAL A 228 -5.27 15.75 7.29
N ALA A 229 -4.86 16.49 8.33
CA ALA A 229 -4.21 15.90 9.49
C ALA A 229 -5.11 14.86 10.20
N MET A 230 -6.39 15.17 10.38
CA MET A 230 -7.36 14.24 10.97
C MET A 230 -7.64 13.03 10.09
N SER A 231 -7.68 13.19 8.75
CA SER A 231 -7.86 12.06 7.83
C SER A 231 -6.69 11.09 7.93
N VAL A 232 -5.45 11.60 7.95
CA VAL A 232 -4.25 10.78 8.13
C VAL A 232 -4.27 10.03 9.46
N GLU A 233 -4.57 10.72 10.57
CA GLU A 233 -4.68 10.10 11.89
C GLU A 233 -5.75 9.00 11.93
N ARG A 234 -6.93 9.25 11.34
CA ARG A 234 -8.02 8.25 11.33
C ARG A 234 -7.69 7.02 10.50
N ILE A 235 -7.02 7.19 9.37
CA ILE A 235 -6.58 6.05 8.54
C ILE A 235 -5.49 5.26 9.27
N SER A 236 -4.56 5.96 9.94
CA SER A 236 -3.52 5.34 10.76
C SER A 236 -4.09 4.56 11.96
N ASP A 237 -5.06 5.13 12.69
CA ASP A 237 -5.76 4.45 13.78
C ASP A 237 -6.41 3.13 13.29
N SER A 238 -6.99 3.17 12.07
CA SER A 238 -7.54 1.97 11.44
C SER A 238 -6.47 0.97 11.05
N CYS A 239 -5.30 1.42 10.58
CA CYS A 239 -4.14 0.57 10.30
C CYS A 239 -3.66 -0.13 11.58
N LEU A 240 -3.49 0.63 12.66
CA LEU A 240 -3.03 0.08 13.94
C LEU A 240 -4.02 -0.93 14.52
N SER A 241 -5.32 -0.62 14.46
CA SER A 241 -6.39 -1.53 14.87
C SER A 241 -6.40 -2.81 14.02
N ALA A 242 -6.16 -2.71 12.72
CA ALA A 242 -6.06 -3.86 11.82
C ALA A 242 -4.85 -4.73 12.17
N ILE A 243 -3.68 -4.13 12.42
CA ILE A 243 -2.47 -4.87 12.87
C ILE A 243 -2.75 -5.58 14.20
N GLN A 244 -3.40 -4.90 15.15
CA GLN A 244 -3.77 -5.47 16.46
C GLN A 244 -4.67 -6.70 16.37
N GLN A 245 -5.53 -6.74 15.36
CA GLN A 245 -6.48 -7.83 15.13
C GLN A 245 -5.97 -8.85 14.13
N SER A 246 -4.72 -8.74 13.69
CA SER A 246 -4.11 -9.56 12.65
C SER A 246 -4.91 -9.55 11.33
N ASP A 247 -5.64 -8.47 11.06
CA ASP A 247 -6.33 -8.24 9.78
C ASP A 247 -5.34 -7.68 8.76
N ARG A 248 -4.48 -8.57 8.25
CA ARG A 248 -3.38 -8.20 7.34
C ARG A 248 -3.89 -7.48 6.09
N TYR A 249 -5.01 -7.93 5.52
CA TYR A 249 -5.58 -7.32 4.32
C TYR A 249 -5.91 -5.85 4.57
N LEU A 250 -6.61 -5.55 5.67
CA LEU A 250 -6.97 -4.19 6.02
C LEU A 250 -5.75 -3.32 6.37
N ALA A 251 -4.76 -3.88 7.06
CA ALA A 251 -3.52 -3.17 7.39
C ALA A 251 -2.73 -2.80 6.13
N VAL A 252 -2.57 -3.73 5.19
CA VAL A 252 -1.90 -3.45 3.90
C VAL A 252 -2.68 -2.40 3.10
N TYR A 253 -4.00 -2.53 3.05
CA TYR A 253 -4.87 -1.59 2.35
C TYR A 253 -4.83 -0.17 2.93
N THR A 254 -4.80 -0.01 4.25
CA THR A 254 -4.67 1.31 4.89
C THR A 254 -3.33 1.97 4.59
N LEU A 255 -2.24 1.20 4.56
CA LEU A 255 -0.93 1.68 4.14
C LEU A 255 -0.91 2.09 2.66
N GLU A 256 -1.60 1.35 1.78
CA GLU A 256 -1.81 1.74 0.37
C GLU A 256 -2.51 3.07 0.23
N VAL A 257 -3.58 3.30 0.99
CA VAL A 257 -4.32 4.56 0.95
C VAL A 257 -3.45 5.72 1.43
N LEU A 258 -2.68 5.55 2.52
CA LEU A 258 -1.77 6.59 3.00
C LEU A 258 -0.64 6.89 1.99
N GLU A 259 -0.11 5.86 1.33
CA GLU A 259 0.87 6.02 0.24
C GLU A 259 0.26 6.82 -0.92
N GLN A 260 -0.91 6.43 -1.41
CA GLN A 260 -1.58 7.08 -2.53
C GLN A 260 -1.94 8.54 -2.21
N MET A 261 -2.42 8.79 -0.99
CA MET A 261 -2.71 10.13 -0.50
C MET A 261 -1.45 11.02 -0.50
N LEU A 262 -0.30 10.50 -0.06
CA LEU A 262 0.94 11.27 -0.08
C LEU A 262 1.48 11.48 -1.49
N CYS A 263 1.48 10.44 -2.33
CA CYS A 263 1.92 10.56 -3.73
C CYS A 263 1.06 11.56 -4.51
N SER A 264 -0.26 11.52 -4.30
CA SER A 264 -1.22 12.46 -4.89
C SER A 264 -1.06 13.89 -4.40
N TYR A 265 -0.66 14.06 -3.13
CA TYR A 265 -0.37 15.36 -2.55
C TYR A 265 0.90 15.98 -3.16
N LEU A 266 1.97 15.19 -3.32
CA LEU A 266 3.25 15.67 -3.89
C LEU A 266 3.09 16.25 -5.30
N GLU A 267 2.16 15.72 -6.10
CA GLU A 267 1.85 16.24 -7.44
C GLU A 267 1.14 17.61 -7.40
N ARG A 268 0.42 17.90 -6.33
CA ARG A 268 -0.45 19.09 -6.17
C ARG A 268 0.12 20.13 -5.21
N GLU A 269 1.21 19.84 -4.49
CA GLU A 269 1.77 20.74 -3.46
C GLU A 269 2.06 22.14 -4.03
N SER A 270 2.61 22.20 -5.23
CA SER A 270 2.98 23.47 -5.88
C SER A 270 1.80 24.37 -6.22
N GLU A 271 0.58 23.82 -6.27
CA GLU A 271 -0.66 24.54 -6.53
C GLU A 271 -1.30 25.12 -5.26
N LEU A 272 -0.80 24.74 -4.08
CA LEU A 272 -1.37 25.15 -2.80
C LEU A 272 -0.88 26.54 -2.36
N PRO A 273 -1.71 27.33 -1.64
CA PRO A 273 -1.30 28.62 -1.11
C PRO A 273 -0.10 28.51 -0.17
N GLU A 274 0.80 29.50 -0.14
CA GLU A 274 2.00 29.43 0.73
C GLU A 274 1.67 29.24 2.23
N ALA A 275 0.54 29.79 2.68
CA ALA A 275 0.08 29.61 4.06
C ALA A 275 -0.25 28.13 4.40
N TRP A 276 -0.47 27.26 3.40
CA TRP A 276 -0.68 25.82 3.58
C TRP A 276 0.45 25.16 4.38
N SER A 277 1.69 25.59 4.18
CA SER A 277 2.85 25.01 4.85
C SER A 277 2.94 25.39 6.34
N ARG A 278 2.18 26.40 6.79
CA ARG A 278 2.18 26.90 8.17
C ARG A 278 1.11 26.20 8.99
N ILE A 279 1.39 24.98 9.41
CA ILE A 279 0.50 24.19 10.27
C ILE A 279 0.75 24.48 11.76
N ASP A 280 -0.30 24.40 12.57
CA ASP A 280 -0.22 24.55 14.02
C ASP A 280 0.37 23.30 14.71
N LYS A 281 1.17 23.54 15.77
CA LYS A 281 1.85 22.49 16.53
C LYS A 281 0.90 21.47 17.16
N ARG A 282 -0.37 21.82 17.41
CA ARG A 282 -1.38 20.89 17.96
C ARG A 282 -1.53 19.59 17.18
N HIS A 283 -1.22 19.61 15.87
CA HIS A 283 -1.26 18.42 15.01
C HIS A 283 -0.01 17.52 15.14
N PHE A 284 0.99 17.95 15.92
CA PHE A 284 2.26 17.29 16.18
C PHE A 284 2.60 17.28 17.68
N TYR A 285 1.70 16.74 18.50
CA TYR A 285 1.77 16.79 19.96
C TYR A 285 3.07 16.23 20.57
N MET A 286 3.71 15.23 19.93
CA MET A 286 4.95 14.62 20.42
C MET A 286 6.24 15.34 20.01
N LEU A 287 6.17 16.30 19.07
CA LEU A 287 7.37 16.94 18.53
C LEU A 287 7.82 18.11 19.41
N SER A 288 9.14 18.27 19.52
CA SER A 288 9.73 19.47 20.14
C SER A 288 9.36 20.71 19.31
N LYS A 289 9.33 21.88 19.96
CA LYS A 289 9.01 23.15 19.26
C LYS A 289 9.96 23.38 18.07
N ARG A 290 11.26 23.18 18.29
CA ARG A 290 12.29 23.31 17.27
C ARG A 290 12.06 22.38 16.08
N HIS A 291 11.77 21.10 16.33
CA HIS A 291 11.58 20.14 15.26
C HIS A 291 10.30 20.41 14.46
N HIS A 292 9.25 20.91 15.12
CA HIS A 292 8.06 21.42 14.44
C HIS A 292 8.37 22.62 13.55
N GLU A 293 9.15 23.60 14.05
CA GLU A 293 9.60 24.75 13.26
C GLU A 293 10.41 24.30 12.03
N GLU A 294 11.31 23.33 12.17
CA GLU A 294 12.08 22.76 11.06
C GLU A 294 11.17 22.12 9.98
N ILE A 295 10.07 21.47 10.37
CA ILE A 295 9.08 20.89 9.44
C ILE A 295 8.34 21.99 8.68
N VAL A 296 7.89 23.04 9.38
CA VAL A 296 7.19 24.19 8.78
C VAL A 296 8.11 24.98 7.85
N GLU A 297 9.34 25.25 8.25
CA GLU A 297 10.36 25.94 7.43
C GLU A 297 10.69 25.13 6.17
N SER A 298 10.77 23.81 6.30
CA SER A 298 11.01 22.91 5.17
C SER A 298 9.75 22.71 4.32
N LYS A 299 8.57 23.18 4.77
CA LYS A 299 7.25 23.02 4.13
C LYS A 299 6.83 21.57 3.85
N VAL A 300 7.32 20.61 4.64
CA VAL A 300 7.11 19.16 4.43
C VAL A 300 6.21 18.52 5.49
N TRP A 301 5.17 19.24 5.93
CA TRP A 301 4.39 18.79 7.08
C TRP A 301 3.49 17.59 6.75
N VAL A 302 2.97 17.47 5.52
CA VAL A 302 2.11 16.34 5.13
C VAL A 302 2.95 15.06 5.01
N GLU A 303 4.11 15.17 4.37
CA GLU A 303 5.12 14.12 4.28
C GLU A 303 5.52 13.67 5.68
N ALA A 304 5.86 14.61 6.56
CA ALA A 304 6.25 14.30 7.93
C ALA A 304 5.12 13.57 8.65
N LYS A 305 3.88 14.07 8.55
CA LYS A 305 2.73 13.49 9.23
C LYS A 305 2.50 12.03 8.80
N ILE A 306 2.41 11.76 7.50
CA ILE A 306 2.16 10.41 6.98
C ILE A 306 3.35 9.47 7.29
N LEU A 307 4.59 9.93 7.13
CA LEU A 307 5.77 9.10 7.42
C LEU A 307 5.91 8.82 8.93
N TYR A 308 5.47 9.72 9.82
CA TYR A 308 5.37 9.43 11.25
C TYR A 308 4.33 8.35 11.54
N GLU A 309 3.20 8.34 10.84
CA GLU A 309 2.23 7.24 10.95
C GLU A 309 2.81 5.91 10.44
N PHE A 310 3.60 5.93 9.35
CA PHE A 310 4.35 4.75 8.91
C PHE A 310 5.34 4.27 9.96
N GLU A 311 6.08 5.16 10.63
CA GLU A 311 6.99 4.79 11.72
C GLU A 311 6.25 4.20 12.93
N HIS A 312 5.08 4.75 13.26
CA HIS A 312 4.25 4.24 14.35
C HIS A 312 3.77 2.82 14.05
N ALA A 313 3.19 2.60 12.87
CA ALA A 313 2.77 1.29 12.39
C ALA A 313 3.96 0.32 12.29
N TYR A 314 5.12 0.78 11.81
CA TYR A 314 6.34 -0.01 11.69
C TYR A 314 6.82 -0.51 13.05
N ARG A 315 6.86 0.35 14.07
CA ARG A 315 7.26 -0.06 15.43
C ARG A 315 6.31 -1.07 16.03
N TYR A 316 5.02 -0.97 15.72
CA TYR A 316 4.03 -1.92 16.19
C TYR A 316 4.18 -3.28 15.48
N ALA A 317 4.27 -3.28 14.14
CA ALA A 317 4.52 -4.47 13.33
C ALA A 317 5.86 -5.15 13.68
N LEU A 318 6.89 -4.37 14.01
CA LEU A 318 8.19 -4.88 14.45
C LEU A 318 8.07 -5.70 15.74
N ARG A 319 7.24 -5.26 16.70
CA ARG A 319 7.02 -6.01 17.96
C ARG A 319 6.28 -7.33 17.73
N LEU A 320 5.42 -7.38 16.73
CA LEU A 320 4.65 -8.58 16.36
C LEU A 320 5.39 -9.45 15.34
N GLU A 321 6.56 -9.02 14.87
CA GLU A 321 7.37 -9.66 13.83
C GLU A 321 6.63 -9.87 12.50
N ASP A 322 5.63 -9.03 12.20
CA ASP A 322 4.83 -9.13 10.97
C ASP A 322 5.63 -8.62 9.75
N GLN A 323 6.31 -9.56 9.09
CA GLN A 323 7.20 -9.29 7.96
C GLN A 323 6.49 -8.67 6.75
N ASP A 324 5.22 -9.00 6.56
CA ASP A 324 4.48 -8.53 5.39
C ASP A 324 4.10 -7.06 5.53
N ILE A 325 3.69 -6.65 6.74
CA ILE A 325 3.40 -5.24 7.05
C ILE A 325 4.70 -4.42 7.06
N LEU A 326 5.78 -4.96 7.62
CA LEU A 326 7.10 -4.33 7.59
C LEU A 326 7.60 -4.12 6.15
N ALA A 327 7.47 -5.14 5.29
CA ALA A 327 7.80 -5.05 3.88
C ALA A 327 6.92 -4.03 3.15
N ARG A 328 5.62 -4.01 3.45
CA ARG A 328 4.68 -3.05 2.87
C ARG A 328 5.03 -1.60 3.21
N ILE A 329 5.41 -1.31 4.45
CA ILE A 329 5.83 0.03 4.89
C ILE A 329 7.12 0.46 4.19
N ALA A 330 8.11 -0.44 4.10
CA ALA A 330 9.35 -0.15 3.38
C ALA A 330 9.09 0.13 1.89
N SER A 331 8.21 -0.64 1.26
CA SER A 331 7.77 -0.45 -0.12
C SER A 331 7.00 0.87 -0.31
N ALA A 332 6.10 1.21 0.62
CA ALA A 332 5.35 2.47 0.57
C ALA A 332 6.27 3.69 0.65
N THR A 333 7.22 3.62 1.57
CA THR A 333 8.21 4.68 1.77
C THR A 333 9.12 4.83 0.54
N HIS A 334 9.46 3.73 -0.12
CA HIS A 334 10.15 3.75 -1.41
C HIS A 334 9.30 4.42 -2.49
N ALA A 335 8.04 4.04 -2.66
CA ALA A 335 7.14 4.60 -3.68
C ALA A 335 6.97 6.12 -3.51
N VAL A 336 6.75 6.59 -2.28
CA VAL A 336 6.74 8.02 -1.93
C VAL A 336 8.06 8.69 -2.30
N GLY A 337 9.19 8.03 -2.03
CA GLY A 337 10.52 8.53 -2.39
C GLY A 337 10.71 8.68 -3.89
N VAL A 338 10.28 7.70 -4.68
CA VAL A 338 10.32 7.77 -6.16
C VAL A 338 9.45 8.90 -6.66
N LYS A 339 8.21 9.02 -6.17
CA LYS A 339 7.32 10.14 -6.52
C LYS A 339 7.92 11.49 -6.18
N ALA A 340 8.55 11.64 -5.02
CA ALA A 340 9.25 12.85 -4.62
C ALA A 340 10.42 13.20 -5.56
N ILE A 341 11.14 12.19 -6.08
CA ILE A 341 12.19 12.39 -7.10
C ILE A 341 11.58 12.83 -8.43
N GLU A 342 10.46 12.23 -8.86
CA GLU A 342 9.75 12.57 -10.11
C GLU A 342 9.28 14.03 -10.12
N VAL A 343 8.71 14.52 -9.02
CA VAL A 343 8.28 15.93 -8.90
C VAL A 343 9.43 16.87 -8.51
N ASN A 344 10.66 16.35 -8.41
CA ASN A 344 11.87 17.08 -8.04
C ASN A 344 11.80 17.77 -6.65
N ASP A 345 11.01 17.24 -5.71
CA ASP A 345 10.98 17.74 -4.33
C ASP A 345 12.09 17.11 -3.48
N ARG A 346 13.23 17.80 -3.52
CA ARG A 346 14.41 17.48 -2.73
C ARG A 346 14.18 17.44 -1.21
N ARG A 347 13.20 18.18 -0.67
CA ARG A 347 12.88 18.27 0.77
C ARG A 347 12.15 17.00 1.19
N ALA A 348 11.16 16.57 0.41
CA ALA A 348 10.45 15.30 0.60
C ALA A 348 11.41 14.11 0.49
N VAL A 349 12.30 14.08 -0.50
CA VAL A 349 13.33 13.03 -0.64
C VAL A 349 14.22 12.93 0.61
N LYS A 350 14.67 14.07 1.16
CA LYS A 350 15.45 14.07 2.41
C LYS A 350 14.66 13.52 3.60
N MET A 351 13.36 13.76 3.66
CA MET A 351 12.48 13.20 4.69
C MET A 351 12.39 11.68 4.55
N VAL A 352 12.14 11.17 3.34
CA VAL A 352 12.10 9.73 3.05
C VAL A 352 13.41 9.04 3.46
N ILE A 353 14.56 9.62 3.12
CA ILE A 353 15.89 9.12 3.52
C ILE A 353 16.00 9.03 5.05
N ARG A 354 15.50 10.03 5.80
CA ARG A 354 15.50 10.02 7.27
C ARG A 354 14.65 8.87 7.81
N PHE A 355 13.48 8.59 7.21
CA PHE A 355 12.64 7.48 7.66
C PHE A 355 13.22 6.10 7.33
N PHE A 356 13.87 5.91 6.17
CA PHE A 356 14.65 4.70 5.90
C PHE A 356 15.73 4.47 6.95
N ASN A 357 16.47 5.52 7.32
CA ASN A 357 17.45 5.47 8.40
C ASN A 357 16.81 5.09 9.75
N THR A 358 15.64 5.64 10.06
CA THR A 358 14.88 5.30 11.27
C THR A 358 14.45 3.83 11.28
N PHE A 359 13.92 3.30 10.17
CA PHE A 359 13.52 1.89 10.06
C PHE A 359 14.70 0.94 10.21
N MET A 360 15.85 1.25 9.58
CA MET A 360 17.09 0.49 9.73
C MET A 360 17.55 0.46 11.19
N ARG A 361 17.52 1.62 11.87
CA ARG A 361 17.89 1.72 13.27
C ARG A 361 16.99 0.89 14.16
N HIS A 362 15.67 0.93 13.95
CA HIS A 362 14.72 0.13 14.71
C HIS A 362 14.91 -1.37 14.50
N ALA A 363 15.02 -1.83 13.25
CA ALA A 363 15.22 -3.25 12.93
C ALA A 363 16.52 -3.81 13.54
N LEU A 364 17.63 -3.07 13.42
CA LEU A 364 18.91 -3.46 14.02
C LEU A 364 18.89 -3.46 15.54
N ASN A 365 18.16 -2.53 16.16
CA ASN A 365 18.06 -2.49 17.63
C ASN A 365 17.31 -3.69 18.19
N VAL A 366 16.31 -4.20 17.48
CA VAL A 366 15.57 -5.42 17.86
C VAL A 366 16.26 -6.69 17.36
N GLY A 367 17.23 -6.59 16.44
CA GLY A 367 17.97 -7.73 15.91
C GLY A 367 17.24 -8.49 14.79
N GLN A 368 16.23 -7.88 14.17
CA GLN A 368 15.46 -8.52 13.11
C GLN A 368 16.17 -8.43 11.75
N VAL A 369 16.93 -9.49 11.44
CA VAL A 369 17.76 -9.60 10.24
C VAL A 369 16.94 -9.53 8.94
N ARG A 370 15.80 -10.22 8.88
CA ARG A 370 14.93 -10.22 7.69
C ARG A 370 14.37 -8.83 7.39
N THR A 371 13.90 -8.12 8.42
CA THR A 371 13.45 -6.73 8.28
C THR A 371 14.58 -5.82 7.76
N CYS A 372 15.81 -5.95 8.28
CA CYS A 372 16.96 -5.21 7.78
C CYS A 372 17.23 -5.50 6.30
N TYR A 373 17.15 -6.77 5.90
CA TYR A 373 17.31 -7.20 4.51
C TYR A 373 16.26 -6.54 3.59
N THR A 374 15.00 -6.49 4.00
CA THR A 374 13.93 -5.85 3.22
C THR A 374 14.09 -4.33 3.13
N VAL A 375 14.40 -3.67 4.25
CA VAL A 375 14.59 -2.21 4.27
C VAL A 375 15.81 -1.80 3.44
N LEU A 376 16.94 -2.52 3.55
CA LEU A 376 18.13 -2.26 2.73
C LEU A 376 17.85 -2.39 1.24
N TYR A 377 17.02 -3.37 0.84
CA TYR A 377 16.66 -3.55 -0.56
C TYR A 377 15.94 -2.31 -1.09
N GLN A 378 14.87 -1.90 -0.42
CA GLN A 378 14.08 -0.74 -0.82
C GLN A 378 14.91 0.55 -0.78
N TYR A 379 15.82 0.68 0.18
CA TYR A 379 16.70 1.84 0.30
C TYR A 379 17.74 1.90 -0.85
N ARG A 380 18.30 0.76 -1.26
CA ARG A 380 19.19 0.67 -2.44
C ARG A 380 18.44 1.02 -3.72
N VAL A 381 17.23 0.48 -3.91
CA VAL A 381 16.43 0.78 -5.11
C VAL A 381 16.06 2.26 -5.15
N LEU A 382 15.71 2.88 -4.02
CA LEU A 382 15.56 4.34 -3.98
C LEU A 382 16.86 5.05 -4.39
N ALA A 383 18.00 4.60 -3.87
CA ALA A 383 19.29 5.21 -4.16
C ALA A 383 19.64 5.19 -5.66
N SER A 384 19.29 4.12 -6.39
CA SER A 384 19.53 4.06 -7.84
C SER A 384 18.76 5.14 -8.62
N HIS A 385 17.59 5.55 -8.13
CA HIS A 385 16.80 6.64 -8.74
C HIS A 385 17.38 8.03 -8.47
N LEU A 386 18.19 8.21 -7.42
CA LEU A 386 18.83 9.50 -7.09
C LEU A 386 19.97 9.89 -8.02
N ARG A 387 20.45 8.96 -8.86
CA ARG A 387 21.66 9.14 -9.68
C ARG A 387 21.60 10.34 -10.61
N GLU A 388 20.45 10.60 -11.22
CA GLU A 388 20.33 11.58 -12.32
C GLU A 388 20.08 13.00 -11.81
N SER A 389 19.27 13.15 -10.76
CA SER A 389 18.81 14.47 -10.27
C SER A 389 19.37 14.85 -8.89
N HIS A 390 19.91 13.90 -8.12
CA HIS A 390 20.21 14.07 -6.69
C HIS A 390 21.52 13.40 -6.24
N ALA A 391 22.60 13.56 -7.01
CA ALA A 391 23.89 12.89 -6.76
C ALA A 391 24.47 13.08 -5.34
N ASP A 392 24.23 14.23 -4.71
CA ASP A 392 24.68 14.47 -3.34
C ASP A 392 23.86 13.71 -2.29
N LEU A 393 22.56 13.48 -2.53
CA LEU A 393 21.74 12.64 -1.68
C LEU A 393 22.08 11.17 -1.85
N LEU A 394 22.36 10.72 -3.08
CA LEU A 394 22.91 9.37 -3.32
C LEU A 394 24.15 9.13 -2.47
N ARG A 395 25.08 10.09 -2.44
CA ARG A 395 26.28 10.00 -1.59
C ARG A 395 25.94 9.81 -0.11
N ARG A 396 25.00 10.58 0.42
CA ARG A 396 24.55 10.45 1.81
C ARG A 396 23.89 9.09 2.06
N VAL A 397 23.10 8.58 1.12
CA VAL A 397 22.49 7.25 1.25
C VAL A 397 23.58 6.16 1.31
N CYS A 398 24.60 6.23 0.46
CA CYS A 398 25.75 5.31 0.54
C CYS A 398 26.45 5.40 1.91
N GLU A 399 26.67 6.61 2.43
CA GLU A 399 27.25 6.82 3.78
C GLU A 399 26.37 6.19 4.88
N HIS A 400 25.05 6.30 4.78
CA HIS A 400 24.14 5.66 5.74
C HIS A 400 24.17 4.13 5.62
N ILE A 401 24.16 3.56 4.42
CA ILE A 401 24.25 2.09 4.23
C ILE A 401 25.57 1.57 4.83
N VAL A 402 26.67 2.28 4.64
CA VAL A 402 27.97 1.98 5.26
C VAL A 402 27.88 2.02 6.78
N TYR A 403 27.29 3.08 7.34
CA TYR A 403 27.07 3.22 8.78
C TYR A 403 26.27 2.03 9.34
N TYR A 404 25.16 1.66 8.72
CA TYR A 404 24.34 0.53 9.17
C TYR A 404 25.02 -0.82 8.97
N GLY A 405 25.84 -0.98 7.92
CA GLY A 405 26.69 -2.17 7.75
C GLY A 405 27.69 -2.34 8.91
N ARG A 406 28.37 -1.26 9.32
CA ARG A 406 29.28 -1.29 10.48
C ARG A 406 28.54 -1.55 11.79
N LEU A 407 27.41 -0.88 11.99
CA LEU A 407 26.57 -1.08 13.18
C LEU A 407 26.05 -2.52 13.28
N ALA A 408 25.65 -3.12 12.15
CA ALA A 408 25.22 -4.51 12.10
C ALA A 408 26.34 -5.46 12.53
N ARG A 409 27.58 -5.21 12.08
CA ARG A 409 28.76 -5.97 12.49
C ARG A 409 29.02 -5.85 13.99
N GLU A 410 28.99 -4.63 14.54
CA GLU A 410 29.14 -4.38 15.98
C GLU A 410 28.07 -5.10 16.80
N LYS A 411 26.85 -5.24 16.26
CA LYS A 411 25.74 -5.97 16.86
C LYS A 411 25.75 -7.48 16.60
N GLY A 412 26.77 -8.03 15.93
CA GLY A 412 26.86 -9.46 15.65
C GLY A 412 25.88 -9.96 14.58
N ALA A 413 25.47 -9.10 13.63
CA ALA A 413 24.61 -9.45 12.50
C ALA A 413 25.42 -9.48 11.17
N PRO A 414 26.27 -10.51 10.94
CA PRO A 414 27.17 -10.56 9.79
C PRO A 414 26.43 -10.63 8.46
N PHE A 415 25.25 -11.26 8.41
CA PHE A 415 24.43 -11.33 7.20
C PHE A 415 23.97 -9.94 6.74
N VAL A 416 23.54 -9.07 7.66
CA VAL A 416 23.13 -7.69 7.32
C VAL A 416 24.34 -6.87 6.85
N THR A 417 25.51 -7.11 7.44
CA THR A 417 26.77 -6.46 7.02
C THR A 417 27.12 -6.82 5.57
N VAL A 418 27.05 -8.12 5.23
CA VAL A 418 27.31 -8.61 3.86
C VAL A 418 26.23 -8.11 2.89
N THR A 419 24.96 -8.06 3.31
CA THR A 419 23.86 -7.52 2.50
C THR A 419 24.09 -6.04 2.16
N ALA A 420 24.47 -5.21 3.13
CA ALA A 420 24.79 -3.80 2.90
C ALA A 420 25.96 -3.64 1.92
N ALA A 421 26.98 -4.50 2.01
CA ALA A 421 28.11 -4.49 1.09
C ALA A 421 27.71 -4.90 -0.34
N HIS A 422 26.84 -5.90 -0.50
CA HIS A 422 26.26 -6.23 -1.81
C HIS A 422 25.45 -5.07 -2.39
N ASP A 423 24.63 -4.42 -1.56
CA ASP A 423 23.80 -3.31 -2.01
C ASP A 423 24.65 -2.12 -2.48
N LEU A 424 25.75 -1.82 -1.79
CA LEU A 424 26.73 -0.83 -2.23
C LEU A 424 27.52 -1.25 -3.46
N SER A 425 27.85 -2.55 -3.60
CA SER A 425 28.52 -3.10 -4.78
C SER A 425 27.70 -2.84 -6.04
N THR A 426 26.38 -3.07 -5.96
CA THR A 426 25.44 -2.78 -7.05
C THR A 426 25.42 -1.29 -7.38
N LEU A 427 25.30 -0.41 -6.36
CA LEU A 427 25.34 1.04 -6.59
C LEU A 427 26.68 1.52 -7.17
N CYS A 428 27.79 0.90 -6.80
CA CYS A 428 29.11 1.18 -7.35
C CYS A 428 29.17 0.82 -8.84
N LEU A 429 28.69 -0.37 -9.21
CA LEU A 429 28.60 -0.80 -10.61
C LEU A 429 27.67 0.11 -11.42
N ASP A 430 26.53 0.51 -10.87
CA ASP A 430 25.59 1.41 -11.55
C ASP A 430 26.20 2.80 -11.76
N ALA A 431 26.95 3.30 -10.78
CA ALA A 431 27.65 4.58 -10.87
C ALA A 431 28.82 4.54 -11.87
N TYR A 432 29.53 3.42 -12.01
CA TYR A 432 30.76 3.36 -12.81
C TYR A 432 30.59 3.83 -14.26
N GLY A 433 29.48 3.47 -14.92
CA GLY A 433 29.23 3.85 -16.31
C GLY A 433 28.94 5.34 -16.54
N HIS A 434 28.58 6.08 -15.48
CA HIS A 434 28.05 7.45 -15.58
C HIS A 434 28.88 8.46 -14.77
N ASP A 435 29.32 8.07 -13.58
CA ASP A 435 30.16 8.86 -12.68
C ASP A 435 31.22 7.95 -12.02
N PRO A 436 32.38 7.75 -12.68
CA PRO A 436 33.49 6.97 -12.13
C PRO A 436 34.03 7.51 -10.80
N GLN A 437 33.92 8.82 -10.54
CA GLN A 437 34.36 9.38 -9.27
C GLN A 437 33.45 8.97 -8.13
N GLN A 438 32.13 8.99 -8.35
CA GLN A 438 31.17 8.50 -7.38
C GLN A 438 31.32 7.00 -7.14
N ALA A 439 31.52 6.19 -8.19
CA ALA A 439 31.81 4.77 -8.05
C ALA A 439 33.06 4.52 -7.17
N ASN A 440 34.16 5.24 -7.42
CA ASN A 440 35.38 5.15 -6.62
C ASN A 440 35.15 5.57 -5.15
N ARG A 441 34.33 6.61 -4.90
CA ARG A 441 33.94 7.00 -3.54
C ARG A 441 33.16 5.90 -2.83
N ILE A 442 32.17 5.29 -3.51
CA ILE A 442 31.39 4.18 -2.95
C ILE A 442 32.32 3.01 -2.62
N LEU A 443 33.22 2.63 -3.53
CA LEU A 443 34.21 1.58 -3.28
C LEU A 443 35.10 1.87 -2.06
N LYS A 444 35.60 3.10 -1.94
CA LYS A 444 36.37 3.54 -0.76
C LYS A 444 35.57 3.39 0.53
N GLN A 445 34.29 3.77 0.51
CA GLN A 445 33.41 3.62 1.66
C GLN A 445 33.13 2.13 1.97
N MET A 446 33.01 1.26 0.97
CA MET A 446 32.83 -0.18 1.21
C MET A 446 33.98 -0.80 2.00
N PHE A 447 35.24 -0.43 1.72
CA PHE A 447 36.40 -0.94 2.47
C PHE A 447 36.29 -0.66 3.98
N THR A 448 35.69 0.48 4.34
CA THR A 448 35.51 0.86 5.74
C THR A 448 34.49 0.01 6.50
N ILE A 449 33.64 -0.78 5.82
CA ILE A 449 32.71 -1.70 6.48
C ILE A 449 33.47 -2.90 7.07
N VAL A 450 34.58 -3.29 6.43
CA VAL A 450 35.36 -4.47 6.82
C VAL A 450 36.31 -4.15 7.97
N ASP A 451 36.81 -2.92 8.07
CA ASP A 451 37.80 -2.50 9.09
C ASP A 451 39.00 -3.46 9.19
N ALA A 452 39.41 -3.99 8.03
CA ALA A 452 40.61 -4.80 7.88
C ALA A 452 41.74 -3.87 7.43
N ASP A 453 42.17 -3.01 8.36
CA ASP A 453 43.42 -2.26 8.24
C ASP A 453 44.62 -3.22 8.07
N ASP A 454 45.86 -2.72 8.12
CA ASP A 454 47.08 -3.56 8.04
C ASP A 454 47.30 -4.49 9.25
N ASP A 455 46.24 -4.76 10.03
CA ASP A 455 46.21 -5.64 11.19
C ASP A 455 45.84 -7.09 10.77
N PRO A 456 46.78 -8.05 10.86
CA PRO A 456 46.54 -9.45 10.50
C PRO A 456 45.44 -10.13 11.33
N GLU A 457 45.22 -9.71 12.58
CA GLU A 457 44.16 -10.30 13.42
C GLU A 457 42.78 -9.92 12.88
N ARG A 458 42.60 -8.65 12.50
CA ARG A 458 41.35 -8.18 11.89
C ARG A 458 41.10 -8.80 10.53
N ALA A 459 42.14 -8.98 9.71
CA ALA A 459 42.04 -9.67 8.42
C ALA A 459 41.50 -11.12 8.57
N ASN A 460 41.83 -11.81 9.66
CA ASN A 460 41.30 -13.16 9.95
C ASN A 460 39.81 -13.18 10.32
N THR A 461 39.26 -12.06 10.78
CA THR A 461 37.85 -11.95 11.17
C THR A 461 36.91 -11.64 9.99
N VAL A 462 37.46 -11.30 8.83
CA VAL A 462 36.67 -10.97 7.63
C VAL A 462 35.91 -12.20 7.15
N SER A 463 34.59 -12.06 7.04
CA SER A 463 33.73 -13.16 6.60
C SER A 463 33.97 -13.51 5.12
N ILE A 464 33.83 -14.79 4.79
CA ILE A 464 33.98 -15.24 3.39
C ILE A 464 32.97 -14.53 2.47
N GLY A 465 31.73 -14.33 2.92
CA GLY A 465 30.72 -13.60 2.15
C GLY A 465 31.15 -12.17 1.82
N MET A 466 31.84 -11.48 2.75
CA MET A 466 32.38 -10.16 2.47
C MET A 466 33.48 -10.21 1.40
N LEU A 467 34.37 -11.20 1.43
CA LEU A 467 35.37 -11.40 0.38
C LEU A 467 34.73 -11.69 -0.98
N GLN A 468 33.62 -12.45 -1.01
CA GLN A 468 32.87 -12.71 -2.22
C GLN A 468 32.32 -11.42 -2.84
N VAL A 469 31.77 -10.50 -2.03
CA VAL A 469 31.32 -9.17 -2.50
C VAL A 469 32.43 -8.45 -3.28
N PHE A 470 33.62 -8.31 -2.68
CA PHE A 470 34.73 -7.58 -3.31
C PHE A 470 35.27 -8.31 -4.54
N ALA A 471 35.37 -9.64 -4.50
CA ALA A 471 35.87 -10.42 -5.62
C ALA A 471 34.91 -10.39 -6.82
N ILE A 472 33.60 -10.47 -6.57
CA ILE A 472 32.56 -10.32 -7.60
C ILE A 472 32.56 -8.89 -8.14
N LEU A 473 32.60 -7.86 -7.29
CA LEU A 473 32.69 -6.46 -7.71
C LEU A 473 33.92 -6.21 -8.59
N GLY A 474 35.10 -6.66 -8.15
CA GLY A 474 36.34 -6.52 -8.89
C GLY A 474 36.29 -7.23 -10.24
N THR A 475 35.64 -8.38 -10.31
CA THR A 475 35.44 -9.12 -11.57
C THR A 475 34.58 -8.33 -12.54
N ARG A 476 33.45 -7.80 -12.07
CA ARG A 476 32.52 -7.01 -12.88
C ARG A 476 33.10 -5.67 -13.33
N LEU A 477 33.93 -5.05 -12.50
CA LEU A 477 34.68 -3.85 -12.87
C LEU A 477 35.78 -4.15 -13.90
N LEU A 478 36.47 -5.28 -13.77
CA LEU A 478 37.47 -5.72 -14.74
C LEU A 478 36.85 -6.03 -16.11
N GLU A 479 35.66 -6.63 -16.15
CA GLU A 479 34.86 -6.82 -17.39
C GLU A 479 34.56 -5.49 -18.09
N ARG A 480 34.32 -4.43 -17.31
CA ARG A 480 34.01 -3.08 -17.82
C ARG A 480 35.26 -2.22 -18.05
N GLY A 481 36.46 -2.79 -17.89
CA GLY A 481 37.74 -2.12 -18.12
C GLY A 481 38.23 -1.18 -17.02
N ASP A 482 37.63 -1.17 -15.82
CA ASP A 482 38.09 -0.32 -14.71
C ASP A 482 39.35 -0.88 -14.05
N THR A 483 40.50 -0.52 -14.57
CA THR A 483 41.78 -0.95 -13.99
C THR A 483 42.07 -0.28 -12.64
N SER A 484 41.60 0.95 -12.42
CA SER A 484 41.94 1.72 -11.22
C SER A 484 41.28 1.15 -9.95
N SER A 485 39.98 0.89 -10.01
CA SER A 485 39.22 0.32 -8.90
C SER A 485 39.59 -1.15 -8.66
N VAL A 486 39.88 -1.89 -9.73
CA VAL A 486 40.34 -3.28 -9.64
C VAL A 486 41.67 -3.38 -8.89
N VAL A 487 42.63 -2.47 -9.14
CA VAL A 487 43.89 -2.44 -8.40
C VAL A 487 43.67 -2.23 -6.90
N ALA A 488 42.74 -1.36 -6.51
CA ALA A 488 42.40 -1.14 -5.11
C ALA A 488 41.80 -2.42 -4.46
N ILE A 489 40.90 -3.11 -5.17
CA ILE A 489 40.32 -4.38 -4.71
C ILE A 489 41.39 -5.47 -4.61
N GLN A 490 42.29 -5.58 -5.58
CA GLN A 490 43.41 -6.52 -5.53
C GLN A 490 44.31 -6.24 -4.34
N ALA A 491 44.64 -4.97 -4.08
CA ALA A 491 45.46 -4.57 -2.93
C ALA A 491 44.79 -4.96 -1.60
N PHE A 492 43.46 -4.80 -1.49
CA PHE A 492 42.70 -5.26 -0.33
C PHE A 492 42.74 -6.78 -0.18
N LEU A 493 42.46 -7.54 -1.26
CA LEU A 493 42.44 -9.01 -1.23
C LEU A 493 43.81 -9.61 -0.90
N ARG A 494 44.92 -8.98 -1.29
CA ARG A 494 46.29 -9.42 -0.94
C ARG A 494 46.56 -9.45 0.57
N LYS A 495 45.87 -8.62 1.34
CA LYS A 495 46.01 -8.60 2.81
C LYS A 495 45.30 -9.76 3.50
N MET A 496 44.47 -10.50 2.75
CA MET A 496 43.63 -11.56 3.32
C MET A 496 44.39 -12.90 3.40
N PRO A 497 44.10 -13.73 4.41
CA PRO A 497 44.75 -15.04 4.54
C PRO A 497 44.52 -15.92 3.31
N ALA A 498 45.56 -16.61 2.83
CA ALA A 498 45.49 -17.47 1.64
C ALA A 498 44.39 -18.55 1.75
N GLY A 499 44.19 -19.12 2.95
CA GLY A 499 43.12 -20.08 3.21
C GLY A 499 41.71 -19.47 3.08
N ALA A 500 41.52 -18.20 3.44
CA ALA A 500 40.25 -17.50 3.25
C ALA A 500 39.98 -17.20 1.77
N LEU A 501 41.01 -16.78 1.02
CA LEU A 501 40.91 -16.56 -0.43
C LEU A 501 40.57 -17.86 -1.18
N ARG A 502 41.16 -18.99 -0.79
CA ARG A 502 40.84 -20.31 -1.36
C ARG A 502 39.39 -20.70 -1.15
N ARG A 503 38.90 -20.60 0.10
CA ARG A 503 37.49 -20.88 0.43
C ARG A 503 36.52 -19.94 -0.28
N MET A 504 36.88 -18.66 -0.42
CA MET A 504 36.11 -17.68 -1.19
C MET A 504 36.01 -18.10 -2.67
N LYS A 505 37.13 -18.47 -3.30
CA LYS A 505 37.15 -18.97 -4.68
C LYS A 505 36.26 -20.20 -4.85
N GLU A 506 36.43 -21.20 -4.00
CA GLU A 506 35.64 -22.45 -4.03
C GLU A 506 34.13 -22.16 -3.88
N ARG A 507 33.74 -21.33 -2.91
CA ARG A 507 32.33 -20.99 -2.69
C ARG A 507 31.71 -20.20 -3.84
N THR A 508 32.41 -19.22 -4.40
CA THR A 508 31.89 -18.44 -5.53
C THR A 508 31.72 -19.30 -6.79
N LEU A 509 32.66 -20.20 -7.07
CA LEU A 509 32.57 -21.07 -8.26
C LEU A 509 31.56 -22.22 -8.09
N ALA A 510 31.21 -22.58 -6.85
CA ALA A 510 30.19 -23.59 -6.56
C ALA A 510 28.76 -23.11 -6.88
N VAL A 511 28.52 -21.79 -6.88
CA VAL A 511 27.22 -21.22 -7.24
C VAL A 511 27.06 -21.28 -8.77
N THR A 512 26.13 -22.11 -9.22
CA THR A 512 25.92 -22.41 -10.65
C THR A 512 24.63 -21.83 -11.22
N ASP A 513 23.65 -21.55 -10.37
CA ASP A 513 22.38 -20.94 -10.73
C ASP A 513 22.31 -19.50 -10.18
N TRP A 514 21.68 -18.61 -10.93
CA TRP A 514 21.43 -17.24 -10.52
C TRP A 514 20.28 -17.15 -9.53
N LYS A 515 19.39 -18.14 -9.53
CA LYS A 515 18.35 -18.28 -8.52
C LYS A 515 18.87 -19.08 -7.35
N PHE A 516 18.55 -18.60 -6.16
CA PHE A 516 18.68 -19.41 -4.96
C PHE A 516 17.63 -20.54 -4.97
N TRP A 517 17.92 -21.68 -4.32
CA TRP A 517 17.00 -22.84 -4.33
C TRP A 517 15.73 -22.58 -3.50
N GLU A 518 15.74 -21.59 -2.60
CA GLU A 518 14.58 -21.09 -1.88
C GLU A 518 13.96 -19.87 -2.60
N VAL A 519 12.65 -19.70 -2.45
CA VAL A 519 11.97 -18.46 -2.86
C VAL A 519 12.37 -17.36 -1.89
N THR A 520 13.17 -16.40 -2.39
CA THR A 520 13.61 -15.24 -1.62
C THR A 520 12.95 -13.96 -2.12
N ASP A 521 12.80 -12.97 -1.24
CA ASP A 521 12.14 -11.70 -1.56
C ASP A 521 12.89 -10.89 -2.64
N ARG A 522 14.19 -11.15 -2.87
CA ARG A 522 14.99 -10.47 -3.91
C ARG A 522 15.24 -11.31 -5.17
N GLY A 523 14.89 -12.60 -5.18
CA GLY A 523 14.94 -13.48 -6.36
C GLY A 523 16.32 -13.95 -6.84
N ASP A 524 17.39 -13.20 -6.55
CA ASP A 524 18.75 -13.46 -7.05
C ASP A 524 19.70 -13.94 -5.94
N ASP A 525 20.57 -14.91 -6.25
CA ASP A 525 21.70 -15.27 -5.39
C ASP A 525 22.82 -14.23 -5.53
N PHE A 526 23.10 -13.51 -4.44
CA PHE A 526 24.14 -12.49 -4.37
C PHE A 526 25.54 -12.98 -4.76
N ASN A 527 25.80 -14.28 -4.61
CA ASN A 527 27.10 -14.89 -4.87
C ASN A 527 27.21 -15.46 -6.29
N TYR A 528 26.14 -15.38 -7.09
CA TYR A 528 26.16 -15.89 -8.45
C TYR A 528 27.10 -15.07 -9.33
N LEU A 529 28.00 -15.78 -10.01
CA LEU A 529 28.88 -15.22 -11.02
C LEU A 529 28.59 -15.87 -12.38
N PRO A 530 28.16 -15.11 -13.40
CA PRO A 530 27.87 -15.65 -14.72
C PRO A 530 29.07 -16.43 -15.30
N PRO A 531 28.85 -17.51 -16.09
CA PRO A 531 29.94 -18.26 -16.71
C PRO A 531 30.90 -17.40 -17.54
N SER A 532 30.37 -16.38 -18.25
CA SER A 532 31.16 -15.41 -19.04
C SER A 532 32.10 -14.55 -18.19
N SER A 533 31.79 -14.39 -16.90
CA SER A 533 32.56 -13.61 -15.93
C SER A 533 33.72 -14.39 -15.30
N ARG A 534 33.67 -15.73 -15.34
CA ARG A 534 34.69 -16.60 -14.70
C ARG A 534 36.12 -16.36 -15.18
N PRO A 535 36.41 -16.13 -16.48
CA PRO A 535 37.77 -15.79 -16.92
C PRO A 535 38.29 -14.48 -16.33
N HIS A 536 37.41 -13.51 -16.06
CA HIS A 536 37.78 -12.24 -15.41
C HIS A 536 38.05 -12.46 -13.92
N PHE A 537 37.27 -13.31 -13.25
CA PHE A 537 37.47 -13.68 -11.86
C PHE A 537 38.82 -14.40 -11.65
N GLU A 538 39.16 -15.36 -12.52
CA GLU A 538 40.45 -16.03 -12.47
C GLU A 538 41.62 -15.06 -12.70
N ARG A 539 41.48 -14.12 -13.65
CA ARG A 539 42.49 -13.07 -13.86
C ARG A 539 42.65 -12.15 -12.65
N LEU A 540 41.54 -11.76 -12.01
CA LEU A 540 41.55 -10.97 -10.78
C LEU A 540 42.36 -11.70 -9.69
N LEU A 541 42.07 -12.98 -9.44
CA LEU A 541 42.74 -13.77 -8.41
C LEU A 541 44.20 -14.07 -8.76
N ALA A 542 44.51 -14.35 -10.03
CA ALA A 542 45.90 -14.56 -10.46
C ALA A 542 46.78 -13.33 -10.16
N ALA A 543 46.27 -12.12 -10.39
CA ALA A 543 46.96 -10.87 -10.07
C ALA A 543 47.07 -10.59 -8.55
N VAL A 544 46.20 -11.19 -7.74
CA VAL A 544 46.34 -11.18 -6.28
C VAL A 544 47.50 -12.09 -5.86
N HIS A 545 47.61 -13.30 -6.42
CA HIS A 545 48.65 -14.27 -6.05
C HIS A 545 50.04 -13.90 -6.59
N ALA A 546 50.14 -13.45 -7.84
CA ALA A 546 51.43 -13.16 -8.51
C ALA A 546 52.26 -12.06 -7.81
N ALA A 547 51.61 -11.15 -7.07
CA ALA A 547 52.27 -10.08 -6.35
C ALA A 547 52.60 -10.43 -4.88
N SER A 548 52.07 -11.54 -4.36
CA SER A 548 52.24 -11.95 -2.95
C SER A 548 53.49 -12.82 -2.71
N GLY A 549 54.29 -13.10 -3.74
CA GLY A 549 55.53 -13.89 -3.63
C GLY A 549 55.33 -15.41 -3.49
N ASP A 550 54.11 -15.88 -3.23
CA ASP A 550 53.77 -17.30 -3.27
C ASP A 550 53.52 -17.75 -4.71
N ALA A 551 54.62 -18.04 -5.43
CA ALA A 551 54.57 -19.05 -6.48
C ALA A 551 54.15 -20.37 -5.80
N ALA A 552 53.02 -20.93 -6.20
CA ALA A 552 52.59 -22.25 -5.74
C ALA A 552 53.69 -23.30 -6.02
N PRO A 553 53.83 -24.34 -5.18
CA PRO A 553 54.74 -25.44 -5.43
C PRO A 553 54.41 -26.22 -6.71
#